data_AF-A8TBF9-F1
#
_entry.id   AF-A8TBF9-F1
#
_cell.length_a   1.000
_cell.length_b   1.000
_cell.length_c   1.000
_cell.angle_alpha   90.00
_cell.angle_beta   90.00
_cell.angle_gamma   90.00
#
_symmetry.space_group_name_H-M   'P 1'
#
loop_
_entity.id
_entity.type
_entity.pdbx_description
1 polymer ?
#
loop_
_entity_poly.entity_id
_entity_poly.type
_entity_poly.pdbx_seq_one_letter_code
_entity_poly.pdbx_strand_id
1 'polypeptide(L)'
;MLKLDELKSKTSTGGGYKPVDAIINPPPPPPPPKLAQTIQARFERQRRERQEELTYKAEDEERWAANRERVVRKSTPKPKAVIVPEFESHFETSSIGIENELKGLVVALPSHASQKFGYVHDAEGRPLFMLTKDMNQGAYTNPMGITDVKGTDNWQTHTIELVTYPSEIRDKNAINSRKESMLWLAEVLTKHIYQSNHKALSNLVSEDGRFTLAISNPNHVIAAGYGASIEAQGQTIGMMQSGQQASMGVSAKDFGTGSSEELKLLESATWYQAGLRQKFAATAEAGNVTLNDQDMAQNVFAYLTSIYSNTASLAIEYGIPIDGWDPSEEGIRPSAEGLTDPTVKNAWKILPRTKPKQMLELLSSHDSSYVRKQILASLKASHSESLAKNVFAYFQDGGEVAGHGINNATTGRSSNPEPAIVFEFRTIPSDLTEFVPRKECAKLNVQALDEFVPADRRKITTEVNTIVQSSDDFDSWFQAQKEAKNQPRVKNPKTAASINQKAEWVMTQKPAEWDRITSPFSSKK
;
A
#
# COMPACT_ATOMS: atom_id res chain seq x y z
N MET A 1 -42.93 22.76 -44.56
CA MET A 1 -42.37 22.74 -45.93
C MET A 1 -41.19 21.79 -45.92
N LEU A 2 -41.03 20.79 -46.80
CA LEU A 2 -41.84 20.29 -47.92
C LEU A 2 -42.02 18.74 -47.78
N LYS A 3 -43.17 18.15 -48.12
CA LYS A 3 -43.47 17.34 -49.34
C LYS A 3 -42.34 16.37 -49.79
N LEU A 4 -42.51 15.05 -49.91
CA LEU A 4 -43.43 14.23 -50.75
C LEU A 4 -43.31 14.51 -52.28
N ASP A 5 -43.26 13.53 -53.20
CA ASP A 5 -43.03 12.06 -53.15
C ASP A 5 -42.83 11.52 -54.61
N GLU A 6 -42.81 10.19 -54.79
CA GLU A 6 -43.20 9.40 -55.99
C GLU A 6 -42.24 9.06 -57.19
N LEU A 7 -42.35 7.78 -57.59
CA LEU A 7 -42.37 7.15 -58.95
C LEU A 7 -41.13 6.83 -59.85
N LYS A 8 -40.82 5.52 -59.90
CA LYS A 8 -40.86 4.59 -61.08
C LYS A 8 -40.06 4.83 -62.41
N SER A 9 -39.00 4.03 -62.56
CA SER A 9 -38.84 2.90 -63.52
C SER A 9 -38.56 3.06 -65.05
N LYS A 10 -37.62 2.21 -65.52
CA LYS A 10 -37.52 1.49 -66.83
C LYS A 10 -37.37 2.26 -68.17
N THR A 11 -36.26 1.99 -68.90
CA THR A 11 -36.09 1.72 -70.38
C THR A 11 -34.59 1.89 -70.76
N SER A 12 -34.02 1.42 -71.88
CA SER A 12 -34.28 0.27 -72.79
C SER A 12 -33.13 0.09 -73.82
N THR A 13 -32.90 -1.14 -74.30
CA THR A 13 -32.38 -1.56 -75.65
C THR A 13 -31.08 -1.02 -76.28
N GLY A 14 -30.22 -1.95 -76.70
CA GLY A 14 -29.43 -1.89 -77.96
C GLY A 14 -27.91 -1.67 -77.82
N GLY A 15 -27.03 -2.39 -78.53
CA GLY A 15 -27.21 -3.58 -79.38
C GLY A 15 -25.93 -3.95 -80.15
N GLY A 16 -25.68 -5.25 -80.42
CA GLY A 16 -24.48 -5.70 -81.15
C GLY A 16 -24.34 -7.22 -81.31
N TYR A 17 -24.64 -7.74 -82.50
CA TYR A 17 -24.42 -9.11 -83.01
C TYR A 17 -23.73 -8.96 -84.40
N LYS A 18 -23.08 -9.92 -85.08
CA LYS A 18 -23.01 -11.41 -85.07
C LYS A 18 -21.81 -11.84 -85.99
N PRO A 19 -21.72 -13.11 -86.42
CA PRO A 19 -21.38 -14.37 -85.72
C PRO A 19 -19.82 -14.50 -85.66
N VAL A 20 -19.02 -15.54 -85.98
CA VAL A 20 -19.06 -16.97 -86.43
C VAL A 20 -17.76 -17.65 -85.89
N ASP A 21 -17.44 -18.94 -85.94
CA ASP A 21 -18.08 -20.13 -86.57
C ASP A 21 -17.86 -21.43 -85.74
N ALA A 22 -18.14 -22.60 -86.32
CA ALA A 22 -18.18 -23.91 -85.66
C ALA A 22 -16.88 -24.75 -85.69
N ILE A 23 -16.72 -25.60 -84.66
CA ILE A 23 -15.96 -26.86 -84.71
C ILE A 23 -16.86 -27.98 -84.16
N ILE A 24 -16.87 -29.13 -84.83
CA ILE A 24 -17.73 -30.28 -84.53
C ILE A 24 -16.99 -31.25 -83.60
N ASN A 25 -17.60 -31.61 -82.46
CA ASN A 25 -17.13 -32.72 -81.62
C ASN A 25 -17.89 -34.02 -81.99
N PRO A 26 -17.21 -35.15 -82.21
CA PRO A 26 -17.85 -36.43 -82.49
C PRO A 26 -18.48 -37.06 -81.23
N PRO A 27 -19.47 -37.96 -81.37
CA PRO A 27 -20.08 -38.67 -80.25
C PRO A 27 -19.10 -39.67 -79.61
N PRO A 28 -19.21 -39.93 -78.29
CA PRO A 28 -18.30 -40.83 -77.56
C PRO A 28 -18.52 -42.31 -77.90
N PRO A 29 -17.49 -43.16 -77.76
CA PRO A 29 -17.58 -44.59 -78.02
C PRO A 29 -18.45 -45.33 -76.98
N PRO A 30 -19.02 -46.51 -77.33
CA PRO A 30 -19.79 -47.32 -76.41
C PRO A 30 -18.91 -47.87 -75.26
N PRO A 31 -19.47 -48.01 -74.03
CA PRO A 31 -18.70 -48.50 -72.89
C PRO A 31 -18.33 -49.99 -73.04
N PRO A 32 -17.15 -50.42 -72.54
CA PRO A 32 -16.73 -51.81 -72.61
C PRO A 32 -17.61 -52.73 -71.75
N PRO A 33 -17.73 -54.03 -72.12
CA PRO A 33 -18.55 -54.98 -71.37
C PRO A 33 -18.04 -55.17 -69.95
N LYS A 34 -18.92 -54.97 -68.96
CA LYS A 34 -18.60 -55.19 -67.55
C LYS A 34 -18.44 -56.69 -67.29
N LEU A 35 -17.21 -57.13 -67.04
CA LEU A 35 -16.93 -58.42 -66.40
C LEU A 35 -17.72 -58.50 -65.09
N ALA A 36 -18.63 -59.49 -65.02
CA ALA A 36 -19.53 -59.65 -63.88
C ALA A 36 -18.75 -60.17 -62.66
N GLN A 37 -18.31 -59.26 -61.78
CA GLN A 37 -17.82 -59.65 -60.46
C GLN A 37 -18.92 -60.39 -59.71
N THR A 38 -18.63 -61.61 -59.28
CA THR A 38 -19.57 -62.44 -58.53
C THR A 38 -19.91 -61.78 -57.21
N ILE A 39 -21.14 -62.02 -56.73
CA ILE A 39 -21.69 -61.44 -55.49
C ILE A 39 -20.75 -61.70 -54.29
N GLN A 40 -20.08 -62.84 -54.29
CA GLN A 40 -19.13 -63.29 -53.27
C GLN A 40 -17.91 -62.33 -53.14
N ALA A 41 -17.26 -61.97 -54.25
CA ALA A 41 -16.14 -61.01 -54.24
C ALA A 41 -16.56 -59.62 -53.76
N ARG A 42 -17.83 -59.24 -53.98
CA ARG A 42 -18.41 -57.97 -53.50
C ARG A 42 -18.61 -57.98 -51.97
N PHE A 43 -19.03 -59.11 -51.41
CA PHE A 43 -19.15 -59.27 -49.95
C PHE A 43 -17.78 -59.34 -49.26
N GLU A 44 -16.81 -60.06 -49.83
CA GLU A 44 -15.44 -60.12 -49.29
C GLU A 44 -14.78 -58.74 -49.25
N ARG A 45 -14.93 -57.96 -50.33
CA ARG A 45 -14.49 -56.56 -50.36
C ARG A 45 -15.15 -55.72 -49.26
N GLN A 46 -16.48 -55.74 -49.15
CA GLN A 46 -17.20 -55.02 -48.07
C GLN A 46 -16.88 -55.50 -46.66
N ARG A 47 -16.39 -56.73 -46.50
CA ARG A 47 -15.97 -57.29 -45.21
C ARG A 47 -14.57 -56.79 -44.85
N ARG A 48 -13.67 -56.70 -45.83
CA ARG A 48 -12.33 -56.13 -45.64
C ARG A 48 -12.37 -54.61 -45.42
N GLU A 49 -13.16 -53.87 -46.21
CA GLU A 49 -13.39 -52.43 -46.02
C GLU A 49 -13.91 -52.13 -44.60
N ARG A 50 -14.88 -52.89 -44.09
CA ARG A 50 -15.35 -52.75 -42.69
C ARG A 50 -14.35 -53.22 -41.62
N GLN A 51 -13.40 -54.09 -41.95
CA GLN A 51 -12.30 -54.40 -41.03
C GLN A 51 -11.27 -53.28 -41.01
N GLU A 52 -10.96 -52.67 -42.16
CA GLU A 52 -10.09 -51.50 -42.29
C GLU A 52 -10.67 -50.25 -41.59
N GLU A 53 -12.01 -50.10 -41.55
CA GLU A 53 -12.72 -49.09 -40.75
C GLU A 53 -12.70 -49.37 -39.22
N LEU A 54 -12.59 -50.63 -38.81
CA LEU A 54 -12.59 -51.05 -37.40
C LEU A 54 -11.18 -51.18 -36.81
N THR A 55 -10.12 -51.17 -37.62
CA THR A 55 -8.73 -51.13 -37.13
C THR A 55 -8.33 -49.74 -36.65
N TYR A 56 -8.34 -49.56 -35.33
CA TYR A 56 -7.74 -48.44 -34.60
C TYR A 56 -6.28 -48.18 -35.03
N LYS A 57 -5.93 -46.92 -35.30
CA LYS A 57 -4.57 -46.52 -35.71
C LYS A 57 -3.87 -45.75 -34.58
N ALA A 58 -2.54 -45.75 -34.58
CA ALA A 58 -1.75 -44.92 -33.67
C ALA A 58 -2.08 -43.42 -33.78
N GLU A 59 -2.45 -42.95 -34.97
CA GLU A 59 -2.94 -41.58 -35.23
C GLU A 59 -4.23 -41.25 -34.44
N ASP A 60 -5.10 -42.24 -34.20
CA ASP A 60 -6.30 -42.08 -33.38
C ASP A 60 -5.94 -41.99 -31.89
N GLU A 61 -4.93 -42.75 -31.44
CA GLU A 61 -4.38 -42.72 -30.08
C GLU A 61 -3.76 -41.36 -29.75
N GLU A 62 -2.92 -40.82 -30.63
CA GLU A 62 -2.33 -39.48 -30.50
C GLU A 62 -3.42 -38.40 -30.49
N ARG A 63 -4.40 -38.47 -31.40
CA ARG A 63 -5.53 -37.54 -31.44
C ARG A 63 -6.37 -37.61 -30.18
N TRP A 64 -6.56 -38.79 -29.59
CA TRP A 64 -7.24 -38.97 -28.31
C TRP A 64 -6.37 -38.49 -27.13
N ALA A 65 -5.05 -38.68 -27.15
CA ALA A 65 -4.14 -38.14 -26.14
C ALA A 65 -4.16 -36.60 -26.12
N ALA A 66 -4.04 -35.97 -27.29
CA ALA A 66 -4.15 -34.52 -27.43
C ALA A 66 -5.52 -33.98 -26.98
N ASN A 67 -6.63 -34.69 -27.25
CA ASN A 67 -7.93 -34.31 -26.72
C ASN A 67 -8.05 -34.54 -25.20
N ARG A 68 -7.44 -35.59 -24.63
CA ARG A 68 -7.37 -35.81 -23.18
C ARG A 68 -6.64 -34.64 -22.50
N GLU A 69 -5.46 -34.25 -22.97
CA GLU A 69 -4.78 -33.04 -22.49
C GLU A 69 -5.64 -31.78 -22.62
N ARG A 70 -6.26 -31.58 -23.79
CA ARG A 70 -7.09 -30.39 -24.08
C ARG A 70 -8.34 -30.31 -23.21
N VAL A 71 -8.88 -31.45 -22.76
CA VAL A 71 -9.95 -31.51 -21.76
C VAL A 71 -9.39 -31.19 -20.37
N VAL A 72 -8.25 -31.77 -19.97
CA VAL A 72 -7.60 -31.47 -18.67
C VAL A 72 -7.26 -29.97 -18.54
N ARG A 73 -6.68 -29.36 -19.58
CA ARG A 73 -6.40 -27.90 -19.66
C ARG A 73 -7.66 -27.01 -19.71
N LYS A 74 -8.86 -27.61 -19.85
CA LYS A 74 -10.16 -26.93 -19.76
C LYS A 74 -10.92 -27.23 -18.46
N SER A 75 -10.65 -28.37 -17.81
CA SER A 75 -11.27 -28.78 -16.55
C SER A 75 -10.49 -28.32 -15.32
N THR A 76 -9.23 -27.89 -15.46
CA THR A 76 -8.59 -27.01 -14.48
C THR A 76 -9.48 -25.79 -14.25
N PRO A 77 -10.02 -25.57 -13.04
CA PRO A 77 -10.80 -24.37 -12.76
C PRO A 77 -9.93 -23.15 -13.03
N LYS A 78 -10.50 -22.11 -13.67
CA LYS A 78 -9.87 -20.79 -13.59
C LYS A 78 -9.70 -20.45 -12.10
N PRO A 79 -8.53 -19.98 -11.64
CA PRO A 79 -8.38 -19.51 -10.28
C PRO A 79 -9.51 -18.51 -9.98
N LYS A 80 -10.23 -18.72 -8.88
CA LYS A 80 -11.16 -17.68 -8.39
C LYS A 80 -10.34 -16.43 -8.16
N ALA A 81 -10.86 -15.27 -8.56
CA ALA A 81 -10.20 -14.00 -8.27
C ALA A 81 -10.02 -13.89 -6.75
N VAL A 82 -8.75 -13.80 -6.32
CA VAL A 82 -8.41 -13.62 -4.92
C VAL A 82 -8.77 -12.18 -4.56
N ILE A 83 -9.83 -12.02 -3.76
CA ILE A 83 -10.26 -10.73 -3.24
C ILE A 83 -9.53 -10.53 -1.91
N VAL A 84 -8.84 -9.40 -1.74
CA VAL A 84 -8.28 -9.01 -0.44
C VAL A 84 -9.44 -8.60 0.46
N PRO A 85 -9.63 -9.22 1.65
CA PRO A 85 -10.68 -8.80 2.57
C PRO A 85 -10.56 -7.32 2.97
N GLU A 86 -11.67 -6.70 3.35
CA GLU A 86 -11.66 -5.38 4.01
C GLU A 86 -11.47 -5.53 5.53
N PHE A 87 -11.10 -4.43 6.19
CA PHE A 87 -10.88 -4.42 7.64
C PHE A 87 -12.17 -4.70 8.42
N GLU A 88 -12.03 -5.44 9.51
CA GLU A 88 -13.05 -5.50 10.55
C GLU A 88 -13.13 -4.14 11.27
N SER A 89 -14.35 -3.64 11.47
CA SER A 89 -14.61 -2.29 12.01
C SER A 89 -15.34 -2.30 13.35
N HIS A 90 -15.34 -3.45 14.04
CA HIS A 90 -15.94 -3.61 15.36
C HIS A 90 -15.06 -4.49 16.24
N PHE A 91 -14.84 -4.06 17.48
CA PHE A 91 -14.12 -4.79 18.53
C PHE A 91 -14.87 -4.64 19.85
N GLU A 92 -14.72 -5.56 20.80
CA GLU A 92 -15.34 -5.40 22.12
C GLU A 92 -14.58 -4.39 22.98
N THR A 93 -13.23 -4.36 22.88
CA THR A 93 -12.37 -3.43 23.62
C THR A 93 -11.38 -2.70 22.69
N SER A 94 -10.28 -2.17 23.23
CA SER A 94 -9.27 -1.43 22.47
C SER A 94 -8.60 -2.32 21.43
N SER A 95 -8.56 -1.86 20.18
CA SER A 95 -7.97 -2.59 19.05
C SER A 95 -6.64 -1.99 18.63
N ILE A 96 -5.81 -2.81 17.97
CA ILE A 96 -4.53 -2.37 17.41
C ILE A 96 -4.29 -3.01 16.04
N GLY A 97 -3.75 -2.21 15.12
CA GLY A 97 -3.14 -2.64 13.86
C GLY A 97 -1.72 -2.07 13.74
N ILE A 98 -0.87 -2.74 12.97
CA ILE A 98 0.52 -2.38 12.70
C ILE A 98 0.71 -2.19 11.19
N GLU A 99 1.42 -1.13 10.84
CA GLU A 99 1.89 -0.79 9.49
C GLU A 99 3.42 -0.88 9.49
N ASN A 100 4.00 -1.47 8.43
CA ASN A 100 5.38 -1.93 8.45
C ASN A 100 6.00 -1.91 7.06
N GLU A 101 6.74 -0.85 6.75
CA GLU A 101 7.42 -0.66 5.47
C GLU A 101 8.68 -1.54 5.38
N LEU A 102 8.73 -2.43 4.39
CA LEU A 102 9.85 -3.31 4.13
C LEU A 102 10.98 -2.60 3.39
N LYS A 103 12.22 -2.92 3.75
CA LYS A 103 13.42 -2.39 3.09
C LYS A 103 14.22 -3.49 2.38
N GLY A 104 14.95 -3.09 1.33
CA GLY A 104 15.77 -3.97 0.50
C GLY A 104 15.09 -4.51 -0.77
N LEU A 105 13.83 -4.15 -1.03
CA LEU A 105 13.08 -4.50 -2.23
C LEU A 105 12.05 -3.44 -2.62
N VAL A 106 11.56 -3.52 -3.86
CA VAL A 106 10.37 -2.83 -4.36
C VAL A 106 9.39 -3.82 -4.99
N VAL A 107 8.12 -3.43 -5.05
CA VAL A 107 7.13 -4.00 -5.99
C VAL A 107 7.03 -3.07 -7.20
N ALA A 108 7.03 -3.61 -8.41
CA ALA A 108 6.64 -2.87 -9.61
C ALA A 108 5.25 -3.29 -10.07
N LEU A 109 4.41 -2.30 -10.39
CA LEU A 109 2.98 -2.43 -10.70
C LEU A 109 2.60 -1.46 -11.83
N PRO A 110 1.54 -1.70 -12.61
CA PRO A 110 0.93 -0.68 -13.46
C PRO A 110 0.63 0.60 -12.65
N SER A 111 0.87 1.78 -13.23
CA SER A 111 0.63 3.09 -12.57
C SER A 111 -0.74 3.18 -11.85
N HIS A 112 -1.80 2.75 -12.53
CA HIS A 112 -3.19 2.77 -12.05
C HIS A 112 -3.61 1.54 -11.22
N ALA A 113 -2.68 0.66 -10.83
CA ALA A 113 -3.00 -0.51 -10.01
C ALA A 113 -3.43 -0.11 -8.59
N SER A 114 -4.33 -0.91 -8.01
CA SER A 114 -4.78 -0.81 -6.61
C SER A 114 -3.61 -0.81 -5.62
N GLN A 115 -3.83 -0.20 -4.45
CA GLN A 115 -2.82 -0.20 -3.38
C GLN A 115 -2.52 -1.63 -2.89
N LYS A 116 -3.57 -2.40 -2.59
CA LYS A 116 -3.50 -3.82 -2.21
C LYS A 116 -3.16 -4.68 -3.44
N PHE A 117 -2.20 -5.59 -3.33
CA PHE A 117 -1.85 -6.58 -4.37
C PHE A 117 -1.78 -8.04 -3.90
N GLY A 118 -1.88 -8.27 -2.59
CA GLY A 118 -2.06 -9.59 -1.97
C GLY A 118 -2.41 -9.46 -0.48
N TYR A 119 -2.53 -10.59 0.20
CA TYR A 119 -2.62 -10.67 1.67
C TYR A 119 -2.09 -12.01 2.18
N VAL A 120 -1.86 -12.10 3.50
CA VAL A 120 -1.56 -13.35 4.19
C VAL A 120 -2.70 -13.68 5.16
N HIS A 121 -3.08 -14.96 5.21
CA HIS A 121 -4.05 -15.51 6.16
C HIS A 121 -3.48 -16.75 6.87
N ASP A 122 -4.11 -17.16 7.98
CA ASP A 122 -3.75 -18.39 8.69
C ASP A 122 -4.41 -19.64 8.08
N ALA A 123 -4.12 -20.81 8.67
CA ALA A 123 -4.68 -22.11 8.29
C ALA A 123 -6.22 -22.19 8.36
N GLU A 124 -6.86 -21.39 9.22
CA GLU A 124 -8.32 -21.30 9.31
C GLU A 124 -8.92 -20.30 8.28
N GLY A 125 -8.07 -19.60 7.52
CA GLY A 125 -8.49 -18.60 6.53
C GLY A 125 -8.69 -17.19 7.09
N ARG A 126 -8.34 -16.94 8.35
CA ARG A 126 -8.50 -15.61 8.97
C ARG A 126 -7.38 -14.68 8.47
N PRO A 127 -7.70 -13.47 7.98
CA PRO A 127 -6.70 -12.59 7.40
C PRO A 127 -5.81 -11.96 8.48
N LEU A 128 -4.50 -11.92 8.23
CA LEU A 128 -3.48 -11.44 9.18
C LEU A 128 -2.97 -10.05 8.77
N PHE A 129 -2.51 -9.90 7.52
CA PHE A 129 -2.08 -8.61 6.97
C PHE A 129 -2.19 -8.55 5.44
N MET A 130 -2.31 -7.34 4.90
CA MET A 130 -2.31 -7.04 3.46
C MET A 130 -0.89 -6.77 2.96
N LEU A 131 -0.62 -7.06 1.69
CA LEU A 131 0.54 -6.55 0.96
C LEU A 131 0.08 -5.31 0.17
N THR A 132 0.61 -4.14 0.56
CA THR A 132 0.32 -2.85 -0.08
C THR A 132 1.54 -2.29 -0.80
N LYS A 133 1.30 -1.55 -1.88
CA LYS A 133 2.27 -0.62 -2.45
C LYS A 133 2.18 0.70 -1.67
N ASP A 134 3.31 1.29 -1.34
CA ASP A 134 3.40 2.57 -0.62
C ASP A 134 4.19 3.60 -1.46
N MET A 135 5.28 4.19 -0.93
CA MET A 135 6.00 5.30 -1.56
C MET A 135 6.50 4.94 -2.96
N ASN A 136 6.08 5.72 -3.97
CA ASN A 136 6.55 5.60 -5.34
C ASN A 136 8.07 5.84 -5.42
N GLN A 137 8.78 4.97 -6.16
CA GLN A 137 10.23 4.98 -6.37
C GLN A 137 10.59 5.23 -7.85
N GLY A 138 9.63 5.72 -8.64
CA GLY A 138 9.80 6.13 -10.04
C GLY A 138 9.30 5.09 -11.05
N ALA A 139 9.75 5.22 -12.31
CA ALA A 139 9.36 4.33 -13.40
C ALA A 139 10.16 3.02 -13.39
N TYR A 140 9.45 1.89 -13.58
CA TYR A 140 10.09 0.58 -13.70
C TYR A 140 10.77 0.42 -15.06
N THR A 141 12.05 0.03 -15.07
CA THR A 141 12.89 0.02 -16.28
C THR A 141 12.94 -1.33 -17.02
N ASN A 142 12.25 -2.36 -16.50
CA ASN A 142 12.23 -3.72 -17.05
C ASN A 142 13.63 -4.28 -17.46
N PRO A 143 14.62 -4.31 -16.54
CA PRO A 143 15.99 -4.72 -16.88
C PRO A 143 16.13 -6.19 -17.29
N MET A 144 15.12 -7.02 -17.03
CA MET A 144 15.06 -8.43 -17.41
C MET A 144 14.43 -8.70 -18.79
N GLY A 145 13.89 -7.68 -19.48
CA GLY A 145 13.22 -7.87 -20.77
C GLY A 145 11.95 -8.72 -20.67
N ILE A 146 11.20 -8.58 -19.58
CA ILE A 146 9.92 -9.26 -19.33
C ILE A 146 8.96 -8.94 -20.48
N THR A 147 8.41 -9.98 -21.11
CA THR A 147 7.58 -9.89 -22.33
C THR A 147 6.29 -10.72 -22.26
N ASP A 148 6.17 -11.58 -21.25
CA ASP A 148 4.96 -12.32 -20.88
C ASP A 148 3.90 -11.42 -20.23
N VAL A 149 4.30 -10.28 -19.67
CA VAL A 149 3.40 -9.24 -19.14
C VAL A 149 3.40 -8.02 -20.07
N LYS A 150 2.21 -7.61 -20.55
CA LYS A 150 2.08 -6.47 -21.47
C LYS A 150 2.07 -5.13 -20.73
N GLY A 151 2.74 -4.13 -21.30
CA GLY A 151 2.66 -2.74 -20.86
C GLY A 151 3.52 -2.40 -19.65
N THR A 152 4.62 -3.13 -19.43
CA THR A 152 5.66 -2.84 -18.41
C THR A 152 6.16 -1.40 -18.44
N ASP A 153 6.11 -0.78 -19.61
CA ASP A 153 6.70 0.54 -19.90
C ASP A 153 5.96 1.68 -19.18
N ASN A 154 4.74 1.41 -18.69
CA ASN A 154 3.92 2.32 -17.88
C ASN A 154 3.85 1.90 -16.39
N TRP A 155 4.78 1.04 -15.93
CA TRP A 155 4.81 0.58 -14.54
C TRP A 155 5.59 1.55 -13.64
N GLN A 156 5.23 1.57 -12.37
CA GLN A 156 5.88 2.31 -11.30
C GLN A 156 6.45 1.32 -10.29
N THR A 157 7.65 1.61 -9.77
CA THR A 157 8.21 0.94 -8.58
C THR A 157 7.64 1.60 -7.33
N HIS A 158 7.39 0.81 -6.30
CA HIS A 158 6.91 1.27 -5.00
C HIS A 158 7.62 0.48 -3.89
N THR A 159 7.81 1.08 -2.72
CA THR A 159 8.10 0.29 -1.51
C THR A 159 6.89 -0.57 -1.14
N ILE A 160 7.15 -1.64 -0.38
CA ILE A 160 6.13 -2.58 0.05
C ILE A 160 5.87 -2.36 1.53
N GLU A 161 4.62 -2.15 1.88
CA GLU A 161 4.17 -2.08 3.26
C GLU A 161 3.33 -3.33 3.59
N LEU A 162 3.47 -3.80 4.82
CA LEU A 162 2.66 -4.88 5.37
C LEU A 162 1.70 -4.28 6.42
N VAL A 163 0.41 -4.27 6.12
CA VAL A 163 -0.63 -3.63 6.95
C VAL A 163 -1.50 -4.69 7.61
N THR A 164 -1.44 -4.85 8.93
CA THR A 164 -2.26 -5.87 9.62
C THR A 164 -3.74 -5.55 9.53
N TYR A 165 -4.57 -6.59 9.44
CA TYR A 165 -5.96 -6.48 9.89
C TYR A 165 -5.94 -6.24 11.41
N PRO A 166 -6.70 -5.28 11.95
CA PRO A 166 -6.66 -5.01 13.39
C PRO A 166 -7.09 -6.23 14.24
N SER A 167 -6.75 -6.20 15.51
CA SER A 167 -7.23 -7.17 16.52
C SER A 167 -7.37 -6.50 17.88
N GLU A 168 -8.14 -7.11 18.79
CA GLU A 168 -8.09 -6.81 20.22
C GLU A 168 -6.64 -6.72 20.73
N ILE A 169 -6.29 -5.65 21.43
CA ILE A 169 -4.93 -5.45 21.98
C ILE A 169 -4.53 -6.52 23.02
N ARG A 170 -5.54 -7.24 23.54
CA ARG A 170 -5.41 -8.32 24.52
C ARG A 170 -5.28 -9.70 23.88
N ASP A 171 -5.60 -9.87 22.60
CA ASP A 171 -5.41 -11.16 21.91
C ASP A 171 -3.95 -11.36 21.48
N LYS A 172 -3.14 -11.84 22.42
CA LYS A 172 -1.73 -12.17 22.19
C LYS A 172 -1.52 -13.26 21.13
N ASN A 173 -2.53 -14.08 20.82
CA ASN A 173 -2.43 -15.08 19.74
C ASN A 173 -2.59 -14.40 18.37
N ALA A 174 -3.60 -13.54 18.21
CA ALA A 174 -3.79 -12.74 17.00
C ALA A 174 -2.56 -11.84 16.70
N ILE A 175 -1.99 -11.24 17.74
CA ILE A 175 -0.79 -10.40 17.66
C ILE A 175 0.45 -11.22 17.26
N ASN A 176 0.72 -12.34 17.94
CA ASN A 176 1.90 -13.16 17.60
C ASN A 176 1.77 -13.82 16.22
N SER A 177 0.57 -14.28 15.83
CA SER A 177 0.31 -14.79 14.48
C SER A 177 0.63 -13.76 13.39
N ARG A 178 0.23 -12.49 13.57
CA ARG A 178 0.59 -11.38 12.66
C ARG A 178 2.11 -11.15 12.60
N LYS A 179 2.78 -11.11 13.74
CA LYS A 179 4.24 -10.91 13.82
C LYS A 179 5.00 -12.05 13.15
N GLU A 180 4.66 -13.30 13.45
CA GLU A 180 5.32 -14.48 12.89
C GLU A 180 5.08 -14.64 11.39
N SER A 181 3.85 -14.39 10.91
CA SER A 181 3.54 -14.42 9.48
C SER A 181 4.22 -13.30 8.68
N MET A 182 4.37 -12.10 9.26
CA MET A 182 5.20 -11.04 8.68
C MET A 182 6.66 -11.47 8.56
N LEU A 183 7.23 -12.04 9.63
CA LEU A 183 8.62 -12.54 9.65
C LEU A 183 8.84 -13.66 8.62
N TRP A 184 7.90 -14.59 8.50
CA TRP A 184 7.88 -15.62 7.46
C TRP A 184 7.85 -15.01 6.05
N LEU A 185 6.99 -14.03 5.79
CA LEU A 185 6.92 -13.40 4.47
C LEU A 185 8.23 -12.67 4.12
N ALA A 186 8.91 -12.04 5.08
CA ALA A 186 10.22 -11.44 4.82
C ALA A 186 11.28 -12.48 4.40
N GLU A 187 11.21 -13.71 4.92
CA GLU A 187 12.07 -14.82 4.47
C GLU A 187 11.67 -15.33 3.09
N VAL A 188 10.36 -15.42 2.79
CA VAL A 188 9.86 -15.74 1.44
C VAL A 188 10.32 -14.69 0.42
N LEU A 189 10.19 -13.40 0.73
CA LEU A 189 10.64 -12.29 -0.12
C LEU A 189 12.16 -12.30 -0.30
N THR A 190 12.92 -12.62 0.75
CA THR A 190 14.39 -12.81 0.66
C THR A 190 14.74 -13.97 -0.28
N LYS A 191 14.13 -15.16 -0.10
CA LYS A 191 14.30 -16.30 -1.02
C LYS A 191 13.94 -15.91 -2.46
N HIS A 192 12.84 -15.18 -2.65
CA HIS A 192 12.34 -14.75 -3.96
C HIS A 192 13.29 -13.83 -4.71
N ILE A 193 13.87 -12.80 -4.07
CA ILE A 193 14.79 -11.88 -4.77
C ILE A 193 16.12 -12.53 -5.20
N TYR A 194 16.53 -13.66 -4.61
CA TYR A 194 17.69 -14.42 -5.09
C TYR A 194 17.35 -15.48 -6.14
N GLN A 195 16.18 -16.12 -6.03
CA GLN A 195 15.80 -17.26 -6.88
C GLN A 195 14.93 -16.86 -8.08
N SER A 196 14.29 -15.70 -8.04
CA SER A 196 13.29 -15.23 -9.02
C SER A 196 13.10 -13.70 -8.95
N ASN A 197 14.22 -12.97 -8.89
CA ASN A 197 14.22 -11.50 -9.01
C ASN A 197 13.44 -11.06 -10.26
N HIS A 198 12.73 -9.94 -10.17
CA HIS A 198 11.86 -9.41 -11.23
C HIS A 198 10.73 -10.33 -11.68
N LYS A 199 10.26 -11.27 -10.85
CA LYS A 199 9.04 -12.05 -11.10
C LYS A 199 7.92 -11.70 -10.12
N ALA A 200 6.69 -11.97 -10.54
CA ALA A 200 5.52 -11.97 -9.67
C ALA A 200 5.68 -13.00 -8.54
N LEU A 201 5.12 -12.70 -7.36
CA LEU A 201 4.86 -13.71 -6.34
C LEU A 201 3.76 -14.67 -6.82
N SER A 202 3.84 -15.91 -6.34
CA SER A 202 2.78 -16.91 -6.46
C SER A 202 2.09 -17.13 -5.11
N ASN A 203 0.91 -17.74 -5.13
CA ASN A 203 0.26 -18.20 -3.90
C ASN A 203 1.13 -19.28 -3.25
N LEU A 204 1.41 -19.14 -1.95
CA LEU A 204 2.34 -19.99 -1.21
C LEU A 204 1.81 -20.30 0.18
N VAL A 205 1.86 -21.57 0.58
CA VAL A 205 1.63 -22.01 1.96
C VAL A 205 2.99 -22.17 2.65
N SER A 206 3.08 -21.83 3.93
CA SER A 206 4.29 -22.04 4.73
C SER A 206 4.62 -23.52 4.90
N GLU A 207 5.90 -23.84 5.13
CA GLU A 207 6.40 -25.22 5.27
C GLU A 207 5.78 -25.95 6.49
N ASP A 208 5.32 -25.18 7.49
CA ASP A 208 4.60 -25.64 8.68
C ASP A 208 3.05 -25.62 8.53
N GLY A 209 2.53 -25.21 7.37
CA GLY A 209 1.10 -25.14 7.07
C GLY A 209 0.33 -23.99 7.74
N ARG A 210 0.96 -23.18 8.60
CA ARG A 210 0.27 -22.17 9.43
C ARG A 210 -0.17 -20.92 8.67
N PHE A 211 0.52 -20.53 7.61
CA PHE A 211 0.30 -19.27 6.89
C PHE A 211 0.14 -19.51 5.38
N THR A 212 -0.71 -18.74 4.73
CA THR A 212 -0.90 -18.74 3.28
C THR A 212 -0.83 -17.32 2.72
N LEU A 213 0.10 -17.09 1.79
CA LEU A 213 0.16 -15.91 0.94
C LEU A 213 -0.80 -16.09 -0.24
N ALA A 214 -1.70 -15.12 -0.41
CA ALA A 214 -2.70 -15.09 -1.46
C ALA A 214 -2.56 -13.79 -2.29
N ILE A 215 -2.22 -13.93 -3.57
CA ILE A 215 -1.99 -12.83 -4.51
C ILE A 215 -3.28 -12.45 -5.21
N SER A 216 -3.71 -11.19 -5.05
CA SER A 216 -4.94 -10.65 -5.68
C SER A 216 -4.68 -10.02 -7.04
N ASN A 217 -3.53 -9.37 -7.23
CA ASN A 217 -3.12 -8.80 -8.50
C ASN A 217 -1.89 -9.56 -9.06
N PRO A 218 -2.04 -10.44 -10.07
CA PRO A 218 -0.90 -11.12 -10.69
C PRO A 218 -0.04 -10.20 -11.57
N ASN A 219 -0.52 -9.01 -11.94
CA ASN A 219 0.23 -8.04 -12.72
C ASN A 219 1.13 -7.19 -11.81
N HIS A 220 2.12 -7.83 -11.18
CA HIS A 220 3.16 -7.20 -10.38
C HIS A 220 4.49 -7.96 -10.56
N VAL A 221 5.62 -7.34 -10.20
CA VAL A 221 6.88 -8.06 -9.98
C VAL A 221 7.58 -7.57 -8.72
N ILE A 222 8.31 -8.46 -8.05
CA ILE A 222 9.15 -8.12 -6.91
C ILE A 222 10.61 -8.03 -7.37
N ALA A 223 11.31 -6.99 -6.95
CA ALA A 223 12.71 -6.79 -7.33
C ALA A 223 13.58 -6.27 -6.17
N ALA A 224 14.85 -6.71 -6.12
CA ALA A 224 15.82 -6.28 -5.13
C ALA A 224 16.18 -4.79 -5.25
N GLY A 225 16.43 -4.13 -4.11
CA GLY A 225 16.72 -2.70 -4.04
C GLY A 225 15.61 -1.90 -4.71
N TYR A 226 15.98 -1.03 -5.66
CA TYR A 226 15.07 -0.17 -6.43
C TYR A 226 14.55 -0.81 -7.72
N GLY A 227 14.84 -2.10 -7.97
CA GLY A 227 14.40 -2.79 -9.18
C GLY A 227 15.06 -2.31 -10.47
N ALA A 228 16.29 -1.79 -10.38
CA ALA A 228 17.12 -1.42 -11.55
C ALA A 228 18.17 -2.49 -11.92
N SER A 229 18.49 -3.41 -11.01
CA SER A 229 19.54 -4.43 -11.17
C SER A 229 18.95 -5.82 -11.35
N ILE A 230 19.37 -6.53 -12.40
CA ILE A 230 18.98 -7.93 -12.70
C ILE A 230 19.18 -8.87 -11.51
N GLU A 231 20.26 -8.69 -10.75
CA GLU A 231 20.64 -9.55 -9.62
C GLU A 231 20.50 -8.82 -8.28
N ALA A 232 20.12 -9.59 -7.24
CA ALA A 232 20.20 -9.14 -5.86
C ALA A 232 21.66 -9.04 -5.38
N GLN A 233 21.96 -8.06 -4.54
CA GLN A 233 23.30 -7.67 -4.10
C GLN A 233 23.41 -7.71 -2.57
N GLY A 234 23.18 -8.89 -1.97
CA GLY A 234 23.37 -9.09 -0.52
C GLY A 234 22.27 -8.55 0.37
N GLN A 235 21.13 -8.10 -0.16
CA GLN A 235 19.98 -7.69 0.64
C GLN A 235 19.40 -8.88 1.44
N THR A 236 18.96 -8.60 2.66
CA THR A 236 18.08 -9.47 3.46
C THR A 236 16.83 -8.66 3.77
N ILE A 237 15.66 -9.16 3.41
CA ILE A 237 14.42 -8.40 3.60
C ILE A 237 14.03 -8.41 5.07
N GLY A 238 13.63 -7.25 5.58
CA GLY A 238 13.23 -7.08 6.96
C GLY A 238 12.71 -5.68 7.24
N MET A 239 12.55 -5.42 8.54
CA MET A 239 11.67 -4.40 9.08
C MET A 239 12.48 -3.50 10.00
N MET A 240 12.52 -2.20 9.69
CA MET A 240 13.22 -1.21 10.51
C MET A 240 12.19 -0.48 11.39
N GLN A 241 12.57 -0.12 12.62
CA GLN A 241 11.68 0.63 13.52
C GLN A 241 11.23 1.99 12.92
N SER A 242 12.04 2.58 12.02
CA SER A 242 11.70 3.79 11.26
C SER A 242 10.62 3.61 10.20
N GLY A 243 10.34 2.38 9.77
CA GLY A 243 9.24 2.03 8.87
C GLY A 243 8.03 1.43 9.60
N GLN A 244 8.03 1.42 10.93
CA GLN A 244 6.97 0.82 11.74
C GLN A 244 6.07 1.91 12.35
N GLN A 245 4.76 1.76 12.12
CA GLN A 245 3.70 2.60 12.66
C GLN A 245 2.62 1.70 13.29
N ALA A 246 1.83 2.25 14.21
CA ALA A 246 0.75 1.50 14.86
C ALA A 246 -0.53 2.33 14.93
N SER A 247 -1.64 1.77 14.49
CA SER A 247 -2.97 2.38 14.60
C SER A 247 -3.76 1.72 15.73
N MET A 248 -4.08 2.48 16.78
CA MET A 248 -4.85 2.03 17.95
C MET A 248 -6.26 2.60 17.94
N GLY A 249 -7.28 1.74 18.01
CA GLY A 249 -8.68 2.13 18.18
C GLY A 249 -9.12 2.04 19.63
N VAL A 250 -9.77 3.08 20.15
CA VAL A 250 -10.34 3.11 21.50
C VAL A 250 -11.77 3.65 21.51
N SER A 251 -12.52 3.31 22.55
CA SER A 251 -13.87 3.80 22.79
C SER A 251 -13.90 5.33 22.92
N ALA A 252 -14.71 5.99 22.09
CA ALA A 252 -14.73 7.45 21.96
C ALA A 252 -15.16 8.17 23.25
N LYS A 253 -16.11 7.58 23.98
CA LYS A 253 -16.63 8.09 25.27
C LYS A 253 -15.61 8.05 26.41
N ASP A 254 -14.65 7.13 26.35
CA ASP A 254 -13.70 6.86 27.43
C ASP A 254 -12.41 7.70 27.29
N PHE A 255 -12.24 8.43 26.18
CA PHE A 255 -11.09 9.32 25.98
C PHE A 255 -11.10 10.52 26.92
N GLY A 256 -9.98 10.76 27.62
CA GLY A 256 -9.85 11.80 28.64
C GLY A 256 -10.18 11.31 30.05
N THR A 257 -10.44 10.02 30.23
CA THR A 257 -10.71 9.39 31.54
C THR A 257 -9.46 8.77 32.18
N GLY A 258 -8.42 8.46 31.41
CA GLY A 258 -7.24 7.72 31.89
C GLY A 258 -7.55 6.32 32.45
N SER A 259 -8.71 5.74 32.12
CA SER A 259 -9.25 4.53 32.77
C SER A 259 -8.56 3.21 32.37
N SER A 260 -7.70 3.24 31.34
CA SER A 260 -6.87 2.10 30.91
C SER A 260 -5.47 2.56 30.50
N GLU A 261 -4.50 1.64 30.39
CA GLU A 261 -3.14 2.03 29.98
C GLU A 261 -3.09 2.49 28.52
N GLU A 262 -3.95 1.92 27.67
CA GLU A 262 -4.16 2.36 26.27
C GLU A 262 -4.63 3.82 26.22
N LEU A 263 -5.61 4.18 27.06
CA LEU A 263 -6.12 5.55 27.16
C LEU A 263 -5.08 6.51 27.74
N LYS A 264 -4.35 6.12 28.80
CA LYS A 264 -3.24 6.94 29.35
C LYS A 264 -2.12 7.19 28.34
N LEU A 265 -1.78 6.19 27.53
CA LEU A 265 -0.78 6.34 26.47
C LEU A 265 -1.24 7.35 25.40
N LEU A 266 -2.50 7.28 24.99
CA LEU A 266 -3.07 8.23 24.02
C LEU A 266 -3.25 9.65 24.62
N GLU A 267 -3.67 9.74 25.87
CA GLU A 267 -3.78 10.99 26.64
C GLU A 267 -2.39 11.59 26.99
N SER A 268 -1.29 10.86 26.76
CA SER A 268 0.08 11.41 26.85
C SER A 268 0.53 12.20 25.60
N ALA A 269 -0.29 12.22 24.54
CA ALA A 269 0.01 12.93 23.30
C ALA A 269 0.32 14.42 23.56
N THR A 270 1.44 14.93 23.02
CA THR A 270 1.92 16.30 23.36
C THR A 270 1.02 17.44 22.89
N TRP A 271 -0.02 17.14 22.10
CA TRP A 271 -1.07 18.09 21.70
C TRP A 271 -2.31 18.05 22.60
N TYR A 272 -2.54 16.98 23.36
CA TYR A 272 -3.72 16.83 24.21
C TYR A 272 -3.58 17.58 25.54
N GLN A 273 -4.55 18.44 25.82
CA GLN A 273 -4.53 19.33 26.98
C GLN A 273 -5.61 18.92 27.98
N ALA A 274 -5.36 17.87 28.77
CA ALA A 274 -6.31 17.34 29.76
C ALA A 274 -6.91 18.42 30.71
N GLY A 275 -6.14 19.46 31.05
CA GLY A 275 -6.60 20.61 31.86
C GLY A 275 -7.75 21.43 31.24
N LEU A 276 -8.04 21.25 29.94
CA LEU A 276 -9.23 21.84 29.30
C LEU A 276 -10.54 21.31 29.89
N ARG A 277 -10.58 20.08 30.42
CA ARG A 277 -11.76 19.51 31.11
C ARG A 277 -12.19 20.43 32.28
N GLN A 278 -11.24 20.76 33.15
CA GLN A 278 -11.45 21.63 34.31
C GLN A 278 -11.81 23.07 33.91
N LYS A 279 -11.15 23.64 32.89
CA LYS A 279 -11.49 24.98 32.36
C LYS A 279 -12.92 25.05 31.82
N PHE A 280 -13.38 23.99 31.14
CA PHE A 280 -14.75 23.91 30.63
C PHE A 280 -15.79 23.81 31.75
N ALA A 281 -15.56 22.96 32.76
CA ALA A 281 -16.44 22.85 33.93
C ALA A 281 -16.59 24.21 34.64
N ALA A 282 -15.49 24.89 34.93
CA ALA A 282 -15.52 26.22 35.56
C ALA A 282 -16.21 27.29 34.68
N THR A 283 -16.12 27.17 33.34
CA THR A 283 -16.80 28.07 32.40
C THR A 283 -18.32 27.79 32.32
N ALA A 284 -18.74 26.54 32.46
CA ALA A 284 -20.15 26.16 32.56
C ALA A 284 -20.76 26.63 33.88
N GLU A 285 -20.06 26.42 35.00
CA GLU A 285 -20.47 26.87 36.34
C GLU A 285 -20.60 28.41 36.40
N ALA A 286 -19.56 29.15 36.00
CA ALA A 286 -19.61 30.62 35.97
C ALA A 286 -20.68 31.16 34.99
N GLY A 287 -21.04 30.39 33.97
CA GLY A 287 -22.13 30.69 33.04
C GLY A 287 -23.53 30.27 33.52
N ASN A 288 -23.66 29.61 34.67
CA ASN A 288 -24.89 28.94 35.15
C ASN A 288 -25.51 27.98 34.11
N VAL A 289 -24.67 27.23 33.39
CA VAL A 289 -25.10 26.31 32.31
C VAL A 289 -25.23 24.88 32.85
N THR A 290 -26.46 24.39 32.90
CA THR A 290 -26.76 22.97 33.17
C THR A 290 -26.55 22.13 31.91
N LEU A 291 -25.69 21.12 31.97
CA LEU A 291 -25.44 20.16 30.90
C LEU A 291 -26.17 18.84 31.18
N ASN A 292 -26.55 18.08 30.15
CA ASN A 292 -27.24 16.79 30.37
C ASN A 292 -26.24 15.68 30.76
N ASP A 293 -25.05 15.68 30.15
CA ASP A 293 -23.90 14.91 30.62
C ASP A 293 -22.68 15.85 30.73
N GLN A 294 -22.34 16.20 31.97
CA GLN A 294 -21.25 17.13 32.26
C GLN A 294 -19.86 16.52 32.05
N ASP A 295 -19.68 15.21 32.27
CA ASP A 295 -18.37 14.57 32.11
C ASP A 295 -18.08 14.23 30.65
N MET A 296 -19.09 13.77 29.89
CA MET A 296 -18.97 13.60 28.45
C MET A 296 -18.68 14.94 27.75
N ALA A 297 -19.39 16.00 28.13
CA ALA A 297 -19.16 17.33 27.57
C ALA A 297 -17.74 17.87 27.86
N GLN A 298 -17.21 17.63 29.07
CA GLN A 298 -15.80 17.95 29.40
C GLN A 298 -14.81 17.15 28.54
N ASN A 299 -15.01 15.84 28.38
CA ASN A 299 -14.13 14.95 27.62
C ASN A 299 -14.08 15.36 26.14
N VAL A 300 -15.26 15.50 25.52
CA VAL A 300 -15.42 15.89 24.12
C VAL A 300 -14.88 17.31 23.88
N PHE A 301 -15.14 18.27 24.78
CA PHE A 301 -14.56 19.61 24.68
C PHE A 301 -13.03 19.58 24.72
N ALA A 302 -12.44 18.86 25.67
CA ALA A 302 -10.99 18.82 25.84
C ALA A 302 -10.30 18.17 24.64
N TYR A 303 -10.84 17.05 24.14
CA TYR A 303 -10.34 16.38 22.94
C TYR A 303 -10.40 17.29 21.70
N LEU A 304 -11.56 17.86 21.41
CA LEU A 304 -11.76 18.67 20.20
C LEU A 304 -10.98 19.97 20.22
N THR A 305 -11.02 20.69 21.34
CA THR A 305 -10.24 21.94 21.49
C THR A 305 -8.75 21.67 21.36
N SER A 306 -8.24 20.55 21.91
CA SER A 306 -6.84 20.15 21.72
C SER A 306 -6.49 19.93 20.25
N ILE A 307 -7.32 19.19 19.49
CA ILE A 307 -7.11 18.98 18.05
C ILE A 307 -7.18 20.30 17.28
N TYR A 308 -8.21 21.13 17.51
CA TYR A 308 -8.40 22.36 16.73
C TYR A 308 -7.25 23.36 17.02
N SER A 309 -6.84 23.54 18.29
CA SER A 309 -5.69 24.39 18.64
C SER A 309 -4.37 23.84 18.10
N ASN A 310 -4.18 22.52 18.05
CA ASN A 310 -2.97 21.93 17.47
C ASN A 310 -2.93 22.09 15.95
N THR A 311 -4.05 21.87 15.25
CA THR A 311 -4.17 22.17 13.81
C THR A 311 -3.91 23.65 13.51
N ALA A 312 -4.44 24.58 14.32
CA ALA A 312 -4.14 26.00 14.18
C ALA A 312 -2.64 26.32 14.40
N SER A 313 -2.02 25.67 15.38
CA SER A 313 -0.59 25.83 15.66
C SER A 313 0.28 25.30 14.51
N LEU A 314 -0.05 24.12 13.96
CA LEU A 314 0.65 23.52 12.82
C LEU A 314 0.40 24.32 11.52
N ALA A 315 -0.78 24.89 11.33
CA ALA A 315 -1.07 25.78 10.20
C ALA A 315 -0.20 27.04 10.23
N ILE A 316 0.11 27.57 11.42
CA ILE A 316 1.07 28.66 11.61
C ILE A 316 2.52 28.17 11.40
N GLU A 317 2.91 27.05 12.01
CA GLU A 317 4.28 26.53 11.98
C GLU A 317 4.75 26.15 10.56
N TYR A 318 3.85 25.55 9.78
CA TYR A 318 4.15 25.05 8.42
C TYR A 318 3.55 25.91 7.29
N GLY A 319 2.86 27.01 7.64
CA GLY A 319 2.19 27.90 6.68
C GLY A 319 1.18 27.17 5.80
N ILE A 320 0.27 26.40 6.40
CA ILE A 320 -0.73 25.58 5.71
C ILE A 320 -2.04 26.36 5.57
N PRO A 321 -2.55 26.65 4.35
CA PRO A 321 -3.88 27.21 4.18
C PRO A 321 -4.97 26.27 4.71
N ILE A 322 -5.92 26.80 5.48
CA ILE A 322 -7.07 26.06 6.03
C ILE A 322 -8.35 26.78 5.60
N ASP A 323 -9.19 26.11 4.81
CA ASP A 323 -10.37 26.69 4.14
C ASP A 323 -10.08 28.06 3.48
N GLY A 324 -10.55 29.16 4.07
CA GLY A 324 -10.34 30.53 3.60
C GLY A 324 -9.29 31.32 4.39
N TRP A 325 -8.44 30.65 5.18
CA TRP A 325 -7.29 31.29 5.84
C TRP A 325 -6.04 31.18 4.96
N ASP A 326 -5.50 32.32 4.56
CA ASP A 326 -4.23 32.42 3.84
C ASP A 326 -3.10 32.79 4.84
N PRO A 327 -2.08 31.93 5.05
CA PRO A 327 -0.96 32.22 5.94
C PRO A 327 -0.18 33.48 5.54
N SER A 328 -0.19 33.88 4.26
CA SER A 328 0.55 35.05 3.79
C SER A 328 -0.07 36.38 4.24
N GLU A 329 -1.36 36.43 4.59
CA GLU A 329 -1.98 37.59 5.22
C GLU A 329 -1.42 37.87 6.62
N GLU A 330 -0.98 36.83 7.32
CA GLU A 330 -0.30 36.91 8.62
C GLU A 330 1.24 36.92 8.49
N GLY A 331 1.77 37.05 7.26
CA GLY A 331 3.21 37.13 6.97
C GLY A 331 3.95 35.79 7.03
N ILE A 332 3.23 34.68 7.18
CA ILE A 332 3.77 33.33 7.27
C ILE A 332 4.05 32.80 5.86
N ARG A 333 5.10 31.98 5.70
CA ARG A 333 5.47 31.37 4.42
C ARG A 333 5.19 29.86 4.47
N PRO A 334 4.47 29.29 3.48
CA PRO A 334 4.29 27.84 3.37
C PRO A 334 5.63 27.09 3.32
N SER A 335 5.71 26.00 4.10
CA SER A 335 6.86 25.09 4.17
C SER A 335 6.48 23.60 4.09
N ALA A 336 5.18 23.29 4.10
CA ALA A 336 4.60 21.96 3.86
C ALA A 336 3.52 22.02 2.76
N GLU A 337 3.23 20.90 2.09
CA GLU A 337 2.22 20.85 1.02
C GLU A 337 0.77 20.86 1.54
N GLY A 338 0.55 20.52 2.82
CA GLY A 338 -0.77 20.55 3.46
C GLY A 338 -0.86 19.68 4.72
N LEU A 339 -2.06 19.51 5.27
CA LEU A 339 -2.29 18.64 6.45
C LEU A 339 -1.91 17.16 6.23
N THR A 340 -1.78 16.72 4.98
CA THR A 340 -1.35 15.35 4.61
C THR A 340 0.16 15.18 4.49
N ASP A 341 0.94 16.27 4.53
CA ASP A 341 2.40 16.26 4.42
C ASP A 341 3.03 15.36 5.51
N PRO A 342 4.01 14.48 5.17
CA PRO A 342 4.66 13.61 6.16
C PRO A 342 5.25 14.36 7.36
N THR A 343 5.77 15.57 7.15
CA THR A 343 6.34 16.43 8.21
C THR A 343 5.26 16.83 9.21
N VAL A 344 4.12 17.30 8.68
CA VAL A 344 2.96 17.75 9.48
C VAL A 344 2.34 16.57 10.21
N LYS A 345 2.18 15.42 9.54
CA LYS A 345 1.75 14.15 10.19
C LYS A 345 2.67 13.78 11.34
N ASN A 346 3.99 13.80 11.13
CA ASN A 346 4.98 13.45 12.14
C ASN A 346 4.97 14.40 13.35
N ALA A 347 4.66 15.69 13.15
CA ALA A 347 4.55 16.67 14.24
C ALA A 347 3.46 16.32 15.27
N TRP A 348 2.36 15.65 14.87
CA TRP A 348 1.35 15.13 15.79
C TRP A 348 1.87 14.04 16.73
N LYS A 349 2.83 13.22 16.27
CA LYS A 349 3.39 11.99 16.91
C LYS A 349 2.37 10.88 17.14
N ILE A 350 1.26 11.18 17.82
CA ILE A 350 0.06 10.36 17.96
C ILE A 350 -1.01 11.08 17.13
N LEU A 351 -1.15 10.70 15.86
CA LEU A 351 -1.97 11.38 14.86
C LEU A 351 -3.43 10.88 14.93
N PRO A 352 -4.45 11.73 15.19
CA PRO A 352 -5.85 11.32 15.09
C PRO A 352 -6.21 10.89 13.67
N ARG A 353 -6.85 9.72 13.53
CA ARG A 353 -7.29 9.14 12.24
C ARG A 353 -8.80 9.03 12.09
N THR A 354 -9.58 9.48 13.06
CA THR A 354 -11.05 9.54 12.98
C THR A 354 -11.50 11.00 12.97
N LYS A 355 -12.53 11.32 12.17
CA LYS A 355 -13.07 12.68 12.01
C LYS A 355 -13.43 13.28 13.37
N PRO A 356 -12.83 14.41 13.78
CA PRO A 356 -13.13 15.02 15.08
C PRO A 356 -14.63 15.27 15.31
N LYS A 357 -15.35 15.62 14.24
CA LYS A 357 -16.82 15.82 14.23
C LYS A 357 -17.62 14.67 14.88
N GLN A 358 -17.17 13.41 14.80
CA GLN A 358 -17.91 12.26 15.33
C GLN A 358 -17.99 12.23 16.86
N MET A 359 -17.05 12.85 17.58
CA MET A 359 -17.15 12.97 19.05
C MET A 359 -18.36 13.78 19.51
N LEU A 360 -18.92 14.62 18.64
CA LEU A 360 -20.11 15.43 18.92
C LEU A 360 -21.41 14.64 18.77
N GLU A 361 -21.35 13.37 18.34
CA GLU A 361 -22.45 12.40 18.30
C GLU A 361 -22.65 11.71 19.67
N LEU A 362 -21.65 11.79 20.56
CA LEU A 362 -21.75 11.33 21.96
C LEU A 362 -22.56 12.29 22.85
N LEU A 363 -22.92 13.47 22.35
CA LEU A 363 -23.52 14.54 23.12
C LEU A 363 -24.98 14.79 22.72
N SER A 364 -25.80 15.21 23.69
CA SER A 364 -27.10 15.80 23.40
C SER A 364 -26.94 17.04 22.50
N SER A 365 -27.96 17.39 21.71
CA SER A 365 -27.92 18.57 20.84
C SER A 365 -27.68 19.87 21.63
N HIS A 366 -28.10 19.92 22.90
CA HIS A 366 -27.82 21.02 23.81
C HIS A 366 -26.32 21.12 24.13
N ASP A 367 -25.75 20.03 24.65
CA ASP A 367 -24.36 20.03 25.13
C ASP A 367 -23.39 20.15 23.95
N SER A 368 -23.70 19.52 22.82
CA SER A 368 -22.98 19.66 21.55
C SER A 368 -22.94 21.12 21.06
N SER A 369 -24.05 21.87 21.19
CA SER A 369 -24.10 23.30 20.87
C SER A 369 -23.24 24.14 21.83
N TYR A 370 -23.25 23.83 23.12
CA TYR A 370 -22.44 24.54 24.11
C TYR A 370 -20.93 24.25 23.94
N VAL A 371 -20.55 22.99 23.74
CA VAL A 371 -19.17 22.57 23.43
C VAL A 371 -18.64 23.30 22.19
N ARG A 372 -19.40 23.32 21.08
CA ARG A 372 -19.05 24.06 19.86
C ARG A 372 -18.78 25.55 20.13
N LYS A 373 -19.64 26.21 20.90
CA LYS A 373 -19.47 27.62 21.29
C LYS A 373 -18.15 27.84 22.04
N GLN A 374 -17.79 26.94 22.96
CA GLN A 374 -16.57 27.08 23.76
C GLN A 374 -15.29 26.72 22.99
N ILE A 375 -15.33 25.79 22.02
CA ILE A 375 -14.19 25.50 21.14
C ILE A 375 -13.80 26.77 20.37
N LEU A 376 -14.77 27.42 19.71
CA LEU A 376 -14.54 28.66 18.97
C LEU A 376 -14.05 29.81 19.88
N ALA A 377 -14.61 29.94 21.08
CA ALA A 377 -14.16 30.94 22.06
C ALA A 377 -12.72 30.69 22.51
N SER A 378 -12.31 29.43 22.68
CA SER A 378 -10.94 29.04 23.05
C SER A 378 -9.94 29.37 21.94
N LEU A 379 -10.26 29.05 20.68
CA LEU A 379 -9.42 29.37 19.53
C LEU A 379 -9.20 30.88 19.37
N LYS A 380 -10.26 31.68 19.54
CA LYS A 380 -10.20 33.15 19.51
C LYS A 380 -9.37 33.77 20.65
N ALA A 381 -9.08 33.00 21.70
CA ALA A 381 -8.24 33.43 22.81
C ALA A 381 -6.74 33.10 22.61
N SER A 382 -6.39 32.25 21.63
CA SER A 382 -5.01 31.82 21.36
C SER A 382 -4.52 32.06 19.92
N HIS A 383 -5.41 32.37 18.97
CA HIS A 383 -5.09 32.55 17.55
C HIS A 383 -5.82 33.77 16.96
N SER A 384 -5.50 34.12 15.71
CA SER A 384 -6.19 35.21 15.01
C SER A 384 -7.69 34.91 14.80
N GLU A 385 -8.50 35.96 14.72
CA GLU A 385 -9.95 35.87 14.43
C GLU A 385 -10.22 35.16 13.08
N SER A 386 -9.29 35.21 12.13
CA SER A 386 -9.39 34.54 10.82
C SER A 386 -9.07 33.05 10.93
N LEU A 387 -7.92 32.70 11.50
CA LEU A 387 -7.52 31.30 11.67
C LEU A 387 -8.50 30.54 12.58
N ALA A 388 -8.92 31.16 13.70
CA ALA A 388 -9.87 30.57 14.64
C ALA A 388 -11.23 30.27 14.00
N LYS A 389 -11.70 31.09 13.05
CA LYS A 389 -12.92 30.84 12.28
C LYS A 389 -12.75 29.69 11.29
N ASN A 390 -11.68 29.71 10.50
CA ASN A 390 -11.48 28.73 9.42
C ASN A 390 -11.20 27.32 9.97
N VAL A 391 -10.32 27.18 10.97
CA VAL A 391 -10.06 25.87 11.62
C VAL A 391 -11.32 25.32 12.29
N PHE A 392 -12.16 26.19 12.86
CA PHE A 392 -13.44 25.79 13.45
C PHE A 392 -14.46 25.34 12.38
N ALA A 393 -14.56 26.06 11.25
CA ALA A 393 -15.42 25.70 10.13
C ALA A 393 -15.01 24.36 9.50
N TYR A 394 -13.73 24.19 9.19
CA TYR A 394 -13.13 22.99 8.61
C TYR A 394 -13.59 21.71 9.32
N PHE A 395 -13.37 21.64 10.64
CA PHE A 395 -13.78 20.47 11.43
C PHE A 395 -15.28 20.43 11.74
N GLN A 396 -15.97 21.57 11.80
CA GLN A 396 -17.44 21.59 11.93
C GLN A 396 -18.13 20.95 10.73
N ASP A 397 -17.66 21.20 9.50
CA ASP A 397 -18.27 20.68 8.29
C ASP A 397 -17.84 19.24 8.00
N GLY A 398 -16.66 18.85 8.49
CA GLY A 398 -16.25 17.44 8.60
C GLY A 398 -14.92 17.14 7.91
N GLY A 399 -14.01 18.11 7.91
CA GLY A 399 -12.61 17.93 7.56
C GLY A 399 -11.90 16.87 8.40
N GLU A 400 -10.79 16.39 7.86
CA GLU A 400 -9.97 15.30 8.42
C GLU A 400 -8.69 15.88 9.02
N VAL A 401 -8.09 15.23 10.02
CA VAL A 401 -6.83 15.75 10.59
C VAL A 401 -5.65 15.59 9.63
N ALA A 402 -5.60 14.52 8.82
CA ALA A 402 -4.53 14.29 7.84
C ALA A 402 -4.93 13.30 6.72
N GLY A 403 -5.89 13.69 5.88
CA GLY A 403 -6.41 12.86 4.79
C GLY A 403 -7.42 11.80 5.27
N HIS A 404 -7.81 10.86 4.41
CA HIS A 404 -8.94 9.96 4.67
C HIS A 404 -8.83 9.23 6.03
N GLY A 405 -9.89 9.34 6.83
CA GLY A 405 -9.98 8.81 8.18
C GLY A 405 -10.71 7.47 8.29
N ILE A 406 -10.40 6.73 9.35
CA ILE A 406 -11.05 5.51 9.79
C ILE A 406 -12.28 5.92 10.61
N ASN A 407 -13.39 6.11 9.89
CA ASN A 407 -14.60 6.80 10.38
C ASN A 407 -15.78 5.85 10.67
N ASN A 408 -15.59 4.55 10.48
CA ASN A 408 -16.59 3.50 10.70
C ASN A 408 -16.20 2.50 11.81
N ALA A 409 -15.14 2.79 12.57
CA ALA A 409 -14.69 1.97 13.68
C ALA A 409 -15.65 2.08 14.87
N THR A 410 -15.88 0.95 15.56
CA THR A 410 -16.78 0.87 16.71
C THR A 410 -16.22 -0.06 17.80
N THR A 411 -16.64 0.18 19.03
CA THR A 411 -16.28 -0.58 20.24
C THR A 411 -17.52 -1.09 20.98
N GLY A 412 -17.32 -1.87 22.04
CA GLY A 412 -18.40 -2.29 22.94
C GLY A 412 -19.13 -3.53 22.44
N ARG A 413 -20.42 -3.69 22.78
CA ARG A 413 -21.16 -4.90 22.39
C ARG A 413 -21.61 -4.83 20.94
N SER A 414 -21.36 -5.86 20.15
CA SER A 414 -21.79 -5.98 18.75
C SER A 414 -23.31 -5.81 18.52
N SER A 415 -24.13 -6.05 19.55
CA SER A 415 -25.59 -5.80 19.50
C SER A 415 -25.99 -4.32 19.69
N ASN A 416 -25.08 -3.47 20.14
CA ASN A 416 -25.24 -2.02 20.31
C ASN A 416 -23.85 -1.37 20.23
N PRO A 417 -23.25 -1.29 19.02
CA PRO A 417 -21.89 -0.78 18.83
C PRO A 417 -21.82 0.72 19.15
N GLU A 418 -20.75 1.10 19.86
CA GLU A 418 -20.48 2.48 20.26
C GLU A 418 -19.37 3.07 19.38
N PRO A 419 -19.33 4.40 19.10
CA PRO A 419 -18.28 4.98 18.27
C PRO A 419 -16.88 4.75 18.84
N ALA A 420 -15.93 4.41 17.97
CA ALA A 420 -14.51 4.35 18.31
C ALA A 420 -13.73 5.45 17.58
N ILE A 421 -12.64 5.90 18.19
CA ILE A 421 -11.67 6.82 17.59
C ILE A 421 -10.31 6.13 17.47
N VAL A 422 -9.64 6.36 16.34
CA VAL A 422 -8.37 5.71 15.99
C VAL A 422 -7.23 6.73 15.99
N PHE A 423 -6.06 6.31 16.47
CA PHE A 423 -4.84 7.11 16.52
C PHE A 423 -3.64 6.35 15.95
N GLU A 424 -2.86 7.02 15.13
CA GLU A 424 -1.69 6.48 14.43
C GLU A 424 -0.41 6.99 15.11
N PHE A 425 0.30 6.08 15.77
CA PHE A 425 1.63 6.32 16.35
C PHE A 425 2.65 6.39 15.21
N ARG A 426 3.04 7.62 14.84
CA ARG A 426 4.01 7.94 13.78
C ARG A 426 5.41 7.37 14.05
N THR A 427 5.71 7.08 15.32
CA THR A 427 6.88 6.33 15.80
C THR A 427 6.41 5.39 16.91
N ILE A 428 6.82 4.12 16.89
CA ILE A 428 6.47 3.13 17.92
C ILE A 428 7.11 3.53 19.29
N PRO A 429 6.31 3.84 20.33
CA PRO A 429 6.83 4.04 21.69
C PRO A 429 7.19 2.70 22.33
N SER A 430 8.00 2.74 23.39
CA SER A 430 8.41 1.57 24.22
C SER A 430 7.28 0.57 24.46
N ASP A 431 6.14 1.11 24.86
CA ASP A 431 4.94 0.46 25.36
C ASP A 431 4.21 -0.33 24.26
N LEU A 432 4.41 0.03 22.99
CA LEU A 432 3.85 -0.68 21.84
C LEU A 432 4.86 -1.60 21.14
N THR A 433 6.09 -1.71 21.65
CA THR A 433 7.12 -2.53 20.99
C THR A 433 6.88 -4.04 21.06
N GLU A 434 5.89 -4.52 21.83
CA GLU A 434 5.50 -5.93 21.83
C GLU A 434 4.58 -6.33 20.64
N PHE A 435 3.90 -5.36 20.02
CA PHE A 435 2.94 -5.61 18.93
C PHE A 435 3.61 -5.68 17.55
N VAL A 436 4.75 -5.01 17.39
CA VAL A 436 5.53 -5.02 16.14
C VAL A 436 6.42 -6.27 16.01
N PRO A 437 6.64 -6.78 14.78
CA PRO A 437 7.63 -7.82 14.56
C PRO A 437 9.05 -7.25 14.72
N ARG A 438 9.89 -7.97 15.47
CA ARG A 438 11.31 -7.65 15.66
C ARG A 438 12.16 -8.73 15.01
N LYS A 439 12.66 -8.44 13.81
CA LYS A 439 13.87 -9.09 13.28
C LYS A 439 14.96 -8.03 13.26
N GLU A 440 16.07 -8.27 13.95
CA GLU A 440 17.28 -7.55 13.60
C GLU A 440 17.63 -7.95 12.16
N CYS A 441 17.49 -7.01 11.23
CA CYS A 441 18.07 -7.17 9.91
C CYS A 441 19.58 -7.30 10.12
N ALA A 442 20.15 -8.48 9.86
CA ALA A 442 21.59 -8.70 9.96
C ALA A 442 22.30 -7.61 9.13
N LYS A 443 22.96 -6.66 9.83
CA LYS A 443 23.13 -5.25 9.42
C LYS A 443 23.02 -5.07 7.90
N LEU A 444 21.84 -4.62 7.45
CA LEU A 444 21.49 -4.58 6.04
C LEU A 444 22.59 -3.84 5.27
N ASN A 445 23.40 -4.57 4.52
CA ASN A 445 24.54 -4.01 3.78
C ASN A 445 24.08 -3.43 2.43
N VAL A 446 22.82 -2.98 2.37
CA VAL A 446 22.41 -1.81 1.59
C VAL A 446 23.29 -0.69 2.10
N GLN A 447 24.29 -0.36 1.31
CA GLN A 447 25.17 0.74 1.61
C GLN A 447 24.32 2.01 1.55
N ALA A 448 24.56 3.01 2.40
CA ALA A 448 23.82 4.28 2.35
C ALA A 448 24.00 5.06 1.02
N LEU A 449 24.75 4.50 0.07
CA LEU A 449 24.93 4.99 -1.30
C LEU A 449 24.29 4.08 -2.38
N ASP A 450 23.78 2.90 -2.01
CA ASP A 450 22.95 2.06 -2.88
C ASP A 450 21.52 2.61 -3.00
N GLU A 451 21.15 3.59 -2.16
CA GLU A 451 19.89 4.34 -2.19
C GLU A 451 19.78 5.34 -3.36
N PHE A 452 20.88 5.58 -4.08
CA PHE A 452 20.95 6.60 -5.12
C PHE A 452 21.34 6.01 -6.48
N VAL A 453 20.67 6.50 -7.54
CA VAL A 453 20.99 6.13 -8.91
C VAL A 453 22.46 6.46 -9.25
N PRO A 454 23.13 5.73 -10.18
CA PRO A 454 24.57 5.86 -10.39
C PRO A 454 25.09 7.25 -10.78
N ALA A 455 24.23 8.14 -11.27
CA ALA A 455 24.57 9.54 -11.56
C ALA A 455 24.72 10.39 -10.30
N ASP A 456 23.84 10.19 -9.31
CA ASP A 456 23.74 11.01 -8.10
C ASP A 456 24.54 10.42 -6.95
N ARG A 457 24.63 9.08 -6.88
CA ARG A 457 25.60 8.35 -6.04
C ARG A 457 27.01 8.92 -6.17
N ARG A 458 27.44 9.30 -7.38
CA ARG A 458 28.76 9.92 -7.63
C ARG A 458 28.89 11.32 -7.02
N LYS A 459 27.84 12.13 -7.02
CA LYS A 459 27.83 13.48 -6.42
C LYS A 459 27.90 13.38 -4.89
N ILE A 460 27.04 12.53 -4.32
CA ILE A 460 26.97 12.26 -2.87
C ILE A 460 28.28 11.63 -2.39
N THR A 461 28.89 10.74 -3.17
CA THR A 461 30.25 10.20 -2.91
C THR A 461 31.31 11.30 -2.76
N THR A 462 31.24 12.36 -3.56
CA THR A 462 32.17 13.50 -3.43
C THR A 462 31.90 14.26 -2.13
N GLU A 463 30.66 14.67 -1.88
CA GLU A 463 30.29 15.40 -0.65
C GLU A 463 30.61 14.61 0.63
N VAL A 464 30.29 13.31 0.68
CA VAL A 464 30.62 12.42 1.81
C VAL A 464 32.13 12.38 2.06
N ASN A 465 32.96 12.34 1.02
CA ASN A 465 34.41 12.44 1.20
C ASN A 465 34.83 13.82 1.70
N THR A 466 34.26 14.91 1.19
CA THR A 466 34.55 16.27 1.67
C THR A 466 34.28 16.39 3.18
N ILE A 467 33.07 16.05 3.62
CA ILE A 467 32.64 16.16 5.03
C ILE A 467 33.51 15.29 5.95
N VAL A 468 33.86 14.07 5.53
CA VAL A 468 34.75 13.19 6.29
C VAL A 468 36.19 13.71 6.34
N GLN A 469 36.72 14.30 5.26
CA GLN A 469 38.06 14.89 5.31
C GLN A 469 38.11 16.10 6.24
N SER A 470 37.09 16.96 6.23
CA SER A 470 36.98 18.15 7.08
C SER A 470 36.56 17.92 8.53
N SER A 471 36.30 16.67 8.96
CA SER A 471 35.90 16.36 10.34
C SER A 471 37.03 15.75 11.16
N ASP A 472 37.26 16.29 12.36
CA ASP A 472 38.21 15.73 13.32
C ASP A 472 37.64 14.53 14.10
N ASP A 473 36.31 14.39 14.16
CA ASP A 473 35.62 13.32 14.92
C ASP A 473 35.72 11.93 14.24
N PHE A 474 35.81 11.91 12.90
CA PHE A 474 35.71 10.69 12.10
C PHE A 474 36.74 9.61 12.49
N ASP A 475 37.99 10.02 12.69
CA ASP A 475 39.10 9.11 12.97
C ASP A 475 38.88 8.37 14.30
N SER A 476 38.45 9.09 15.34
CA SER A 476 38.12 8.53 16.65
C SER A 476 36.94 7.55 16.57
N TRP A 477 35.87 7.91 15.87
CA TRP A 477 34.71 7.03 15.67
C TRP A 477 35.08 5.75 14.92
N PHE A 478 35.89 5.84 13.86
CA PHE A 478 36.26 4.68 13.05
C PHE A 478 37.16 3.70 13.81
N GLN A 479 38.07 4.19 14.67
CA GLN A 479 38.87 3.32 15.53
C GLN A 479 38.01 2.63 16.59
N ALA A 480 37.06 3.34 17.21
CA ALA A 480 36.10 2.72 18.13
C ALA A 480 35.24 1.63 17.45
N GLN A 481 34.81 1.86 16.20
CA GLN A 481 34.12 0.86 15.37
C GLN A 481 34.99 -0.34 14.97
N LYS A 482 36.32 -0.21 14.98
CA LYS A 482 37.28 -1.31 14.79
C LYS A 482 37.48 -2.12 16.07
N GLU A 483 37.69 -1.43 17.18
CA GLU A 483 37.87 -2.03 18.52
C GLU A 483 36.64 -2.83 18.95
N ALA A 484 35.43 -2.27 18.80
CA ALA A 484 34.17 -2.96 19.09
C ALA A 484 33.91 -4.21 18.22
N LYS A 485 34.73 -4.44 17.17
CA LYS A 485 34.66 -5.61 16.27
C LYS A 485 35.92 -6.49 16.38
N ASN A 486 36.76 -6.28 17.40
CA ASN A 486 38.06 -6.94 17.60
C ASN A 486 38.99 -6.85 16.37
N GLN A 487 38.92 -5.75 15.61
CA GLN A 487 39.75 -5.51 14.44
C GLN A 487 40.94 -4.59 14.78
N PRO A 488 42.12 -4.77 14.15
CA PRO A 488 43.29 -3.95 14.44
C PRO A 488 43.07 -2.48 14.06
N ARG A 489 43.65 -1.58 14.87
CA ARG A 489 43.72 -0.14 14.58
C ARG A 489 44.41 0.12 13.24
N VAL A 490 43.91 1.11 12.50
CA VAL A 490 44.50 1.54 11.22
C VAL A 490 45.29 2.85 11.40
N LYS A 491 46.32 3.10 10.59
CA LYS A 491 47.11 4.34 10.71
C LYS A 491 46.37 5.58 10.21
N ASN A 492 45.59 5.46 9.13
CA ASN A 492 44.91 6.57 8.45
C ASN A 492 43.41 6.25 8.26
N PRO A 493 42.52 6.50 9.23
CA PRO A 493 41.11 6.08 9.15
C PRO A 493 40.35 6.68 7.97
N LYS A 494 40.45 8.00 7.71
CA LYS A 494 39.88 8.67 6.51
C LYS A 494 40.27 8.03 5.17
N THR A 495 41.41 7.35 5.09
CA THR A 495 41.88 6.63 3.88
C THR A 495 41.49 5.15 3.89
N ALA A 496 41.47 4.50 5.05
CA ALA A 496 41.19 3.07 5.21
C ALA A 496 39.68 2.74 5.24
N ALA A 497 38.82 3.71 5.54
CA ALA A 497 37.37 3.56 5.52
C ALA A 497 36.83 3.48 4.09
N SER A 498 35.97 2.49 3.82
CA SER A 498 35.22 2.43 2.57
C SER A 498 34.25 3.60 2.47
N ILE A 499 33.86 3.98 1.25
CA ILE A 499 32.94 5.11 1.04
C ILE A 499 31.58 4.93 1.75
N ASN A 500 31.17 3.69 1.99
CA ASN A 500 29.92 3.36 2.65
C ASN A 500 30.02 3.50 4.18
N GLN A 501 31.20 3.23 4.75
CA GLN A 501 31.48 3.51 6.18
C GLN A 501 31.60 5.02 6.44
N LYS A 502 32.03 5.78 5.43
CA LYS A 502 31.99 7.25 5.45
C LYS A 502 30.55 7.75 5.41
N ALA A 503 29.71 7.19 4.54
CA ALA A 503 28.28 7.52 4.47
C ALA A 503 27.52 7.14 5.75
N GLU A 504 27.74 5.93 6.31
CA GLU A 504 27.21 5.49 7.61
C GLU A 504 27.55 6.49 8.73
N TRP A 505 28.77 7.02 8.74
CA TRP A 505 29.17 8.05 9.70
C TRP A 505 28.49 9.41 9.46
N VAL A 506 28.44 9.93 8.24
CA VAL A 506 27.76 11.22 7.95
C VAL A 506 26.28 11.11 8.33
N MET A 507 25.59 10.04 7.90
CA MET A 507 24.20 9.77 8.21
C MET A 507 23.91 9.69 9.72
N THR A 508 24.78 9.03 10.50
CA THR A 508 24.51 8.80 11.93
C THR A 508 25.08 9.86 12.87
N GLN A 509 26.15 10.56 12.50
CA GLN A 509 26.85 11.54 13.37
C GLN A 509 26.68 12.99 12.90
N LYS A 510 26.28 13.23 11.66
CA LYS A 510 26.05 14.56 11.06
C LYS A 510 24.73 14.57 10.22
N PRO A 511 23.58 14.16 10.77
CA PRO A 511 22.36 13.94 9.98
C PRO A 511 21.93 15.16 9.14
N ALA A 512 22.01 16.38 9.67
CA ALA A 512 21.70 17.58 8.88
C ALA A 512 22.62 17.80 7.65
N GLU A 513 23.87 17.33 7.70
CA GLU A 513 24.75 17.31 6.52
C GLU A 513 24.40 16.18 5.56
N TRP A 514 23.96 15.02 6.07
CA TRP A 514 23.42 13.93 5.25
C TRP A 514 22.18 14.39 4.48
N ASP A 515 21.23 15.03 5.17
CA ASP A 515 20.01 15.56 4.57
C ASP A 515 20.34 16.65 3.55
N ARG A 516 21.29 17.56 3.85
CA ARG A 516 21.77 18.59 2.91
C ARG A 516 22.27 18.00 1.59
N ILE A 517 23.02 16.89 1.64
CA ILE A 517 23.65 16.31 0.45
C ILE A 517 22.77 15.29 -0.28
N THR A 518 21.74 14.74 0.37
CA THR A 518 20.84 13.74 -0.21
C THR A 518 19.51 14.31 -0.69
N SER A 519 18.89 15.25 0.06
CA SER A 519 17.58 15.85 -0.28
C SER A 519 17.47 16.41 -1.71
N PRO A 520 18.51 17.00 -2.33
CA PRO A 520 18.45 17.44 -3.74
C PRO A 520 18.26 16.31 -4.77
N PHE A 521 18.42 15.06 -4.34
CA PHE A 521 18.29 13.82 -5.11
C PHE A 521 17.07 13.00 -4.66
N SER A 522 16.74 13.01 -3.36
CA SER A 522 15.53 12.40 -2.78
C SER A 522 14.21 13.04 -3.21
N SER A 523 14.24 14.10 -4.03
CA SER A 523 13.09 14.95 -4.38
C SER A 523 12.88 15.14 -5.90
N LYS A 524 13.46 14.27 -6.75
CA LYS A 524 13.44 14.46 -8.22
C LYS A 524 13.14 13.22 -9.08
N LYS A 525 12.02 12.52 -8.80
CA LYS A 525 10.85 12.44 -9.72
C LYS A 525 9.81 11.42 -9.29
#